data_AF-A0A8H8A2S0-F1
#
_entry.id   AF-A0A8H8A2S0-F1
#
_cell.length_a   1.000
_cell.length_b   1.000
_cell.length_c   1.000
_cell.angle_alpha   90.00
_cell.angle_beta   90.00
_cell.angle_gamma   90.00
#
_symmetry.space_group_name_H-M   'P 1'
#
loop_
_entity.id
_entity.type
_entity.pdbx_description
1 polymer ?
#
loop_
_entity_poly.entity_id
_entity_poly.type
_entity_poly.pdbx_seq_one_letter_code
_entity_poly.pdbx_strand_id
1 'polypeptide(L)' 'MFVFGRLVSEARGYQEFFHKGKTADVAVEGIKSNALMRCCKDLGIASELWYAELRCGRNR' A
#
# COMPACT_ATOMS: atom_id res chain seq x y z
N MET A 1 -5.26 -7.24 5.47
CA MET A 1 -6.24 -6.19 5.81
C MET A 1 -7.58 -6.85 6.10
N PHE A 2 -8.12 -6.58 7.29
CA PHE A 2 -9.44 -7.05 7.69
C PHE A 2 -10.43 -5.88 7.69
N VAL A 3 -11.66 -6.12 7.22
CA VAL A 3 -12.76 -5.15 7.24
C VAL A 3 -13.98 -5.85 7.82
N PHE A 4 -14.60 -5.26 8.84
CA PHE A 4 -15.73 -5.86 9.57
C PHE A 4 -15.49 -7.33 9.98
N GLY A 5 -14.27 -7.65 10.42
CA GLY A 5 -13.88 -8.99 10.87
C GLY A 5 -13.61 -10.00 9.75
N ARG A 6 -13.65 -9.62 8.47
CA ARG A 6 -13.34 -10.49 7.32
C ARG A 6 -12.02 -10.12 6.67
N LEU A 7 -11.22 -11.12 6.25
CA LEU A 7 -10.00 -10.90 5.48
C LEU A 7 -10.39 -10.46 4.06
N VAL A 8 -9.89 -9.30 3.61
CA VAL A 8 -10.24 -8.73 2.29
C VAL A 8 -9.06 -8.69 1.33
N SER A 9 -7.85 -8.44 1.84
CA SER A 9 -6.64 -8.38 1.02
C SER A 9 -5.41 -8.71 1.87
N GLU A 10 -4.44 -9.38 1.26
CA GLU A 10 -3.14 -9.69 1.85
C GLU A 10 -2.05 -9.31 0.87
N ALA A 11 -1.04 -8.57 1.33
CA ALA A 11 0.11 -8.22 0.52
C ALA A 11 1.37 -8.19 1.38
N ARG A 12 2.52 -8.39 0.72
CA ARG A 12 3.84 -8.39 1.35
C ARG A 12 4.61 -7.14 0.95
N GLY A 13 5.17 -6.47 1.95
CA GLY A 13 6.07 -5.33 1.78
C GLY A 13 7.54 -5.76 1.78
N TYR A 14 8.39 -4.91 1.23
CA TYR A 14 9.84 -5.09 1.22
C TYR A 14 10.53 -3.76 1.50
N GLN A 15 11.65 -3.80 2.23
CA GLN A 15 12.49 -2.64 2.52
C GLN A 15 13.93 -3.10 2.75
N GLU A 16 14.89 -2.36 2.21
CA GLU A 16 16.31 -2.60 2.45
C GLU A 16 16.73 -2.08 3.82
N PHE A 17 17.36 -2.94 4.62
CA PHE A 17 17.78 -2.65 5.98
C PHE A 17 19.21 -2.05 6.05
N PHE A 18 20.15 -2.56 5.27
CA PHE A 18 21.59 -2.26 5.40
C PHE A 18 22.07 -1.01 4.64
N HIS A 19 21.22 0.01 4.52
CA HIS A 19 21.67 1.30 3.97
C HIS A 19 22.20 2.18 5.11
N LYS A 20 23.36 2.81 4.93
CA LYS A 20 24.01 3.65 5.95
C LYS A 20 23.00 4.64 6.56
N GLY A 21 22.78 4.53 7.87
CA GLY A 21 21.92 5.44 8.64
C GLY A 21 20.47 4.97 8.89
N LYS A 22 20.05 3.80 8.38
CA LYS A 22 18.73 3.24 8.71
C LYS A 22 18.80 2.35 9.96
N THR A 23 17.91 2.58 10.92
CA THR A 23 17.72 1.68 12.06
C THR A 23 16.76 0.55 11.70
N ALA A 24 16.73 -0.50 12.52
CA ALA A 24 15.85 -1.66 12.29
C ALA A 24 14.39 -1.25 12.29
N ASP A 25 14.03 -0.34 13.19
CA ASP A 25 12.71 0.26 13.36
C ASP A 25 12.24 0.95 12.06
N VAL A 26 13.12 1.74 11.44
CA VAL A 26 12.83 2.42 10.15
C VAL A 26 12.60 1.41 9.02
N ALA A 27 13.38 0.33 8.99
CA ALA A 27 13.21 -0.72 7.99
C ALA A 27 11.88 -1.47 8.19
N VAL A 28 11.53 -1.79 9.43
CA VAL A 28 10.26 -2.45 9.79
C VAL A 28 9.05 -1.59 9.41
N GLU A 29 9.07 -0.30 9.76
CA GLU A 29 8.00 0.62 9.36
C GLU A 29 7.91 0.79 7.83
N GLY A 30 9.05 0.73 7.13
CA GLY A 30 9.10 0.69 5.67
C GLY A 30 8.42 -0.55 5.06
N ILE A 31 8.69 -1.74 5.62
CA ILE A 31 8.04 -2.99 5.18
C ILE A 31 6.53 -2.89 5.38
N LYS A 32 6.08 -2.42 6.55
CA LYS A 32 4.64 -2.27 6.86
C LYS A 32 3.95 -1.31 5.89
N SER A 33 4.53 -0.13 5.69
CA SER A 33 3.98 0.90 4.79
C SER A 33 3.87 0.40 3.34
N ASN A 34 4.89 -0.32 2.85
CA ASN A 34 4.88 -0.90 1.51
C ASN A 34 3.82 -2.00 1.35
N ALA A 35 3.66 -2.87 2.36
CA ALA A 35 2.61 -3.88 2.37
C ALA A 35 1.21 -3.25 2.32
N LEU A 36 1.00 -2.19 3.09
CA LEU A 36 -0.28 -1.48 3.17
C LEU A 36 -0.66 -0.81 1.85
N MET A 37 0.27 -0.09 1.22
CA MET A 37 0.01 0.59 -0.06
C MET A 37 -0.40 -0.40 -1.15
N ARG A 38 0.21 -1.59 -1.18
CA ARG A 38 -0.18 -2.68 -2.08
C ARG A 38 -1.57 -3.21 -1.77
N CYS A 39 -1.89 -3.45 -0.50
CA CYS A 39 -3.25 -3.83 -0.08
C CYS A 39 -4.28 -2.77 -0.54
N CYS A 40 -4.01 -1.48 -0.36
CA CYS A 40 -4.90 -0.40 -0.79
C CYS A 40 -5.08 -0.34 -2.32
N LYS A 41 -4.05 -0.72 -3.08
CA LYS A 41 -4.11 -0.87 -4.54
C LYS A 41 -5.02 -2.03 -4.94
N ASP A 42 -4.83 -3.20 -4.33
CA ASP A 42 -5.61 -4.40 -4.64
C ASP A 42 -7.11 -4.22 -4.31
N LEU A 43 -7.41 -3.44 -3.28
CA LEU A 43 -8.78 -3.07 -2.90
C LEU A 43 -9.40 -1.99 -3.79
N GLY A 44 -8.63 -1.38 -4.71
CA GLY A 44 -9.10 -0.27 -5.55
C GLY A 44 -9.27 1.07 -4.83
N ILE A 45 -9.00 1.13 -3.52
CA ILE A 45 -9.11 2.35 -2.70
C ILE A 45 -8.03 3.37 -3.09
N ALA A 46 -6.85 2.89 -3.51
CA ALA A 46 -5.76 3.76 -3.97
C ALA A 46 -5.98 4.37 -5.37
N SER A 47 -7.03 3.94 -6.10
CA SER A 47 -7.26 4.40 -7.47
C SER A 47 -7.49 5.92 -7.55
N GLU A 48 -8.23 6.51 -6.60
CA GLU A 48 -8.47 7.95 -6.59
C GLU A 48 -7.23 8.78 -6.22
N LEU A 49 -6.26 8.18 -5.53
CA LEU A 49 -5.04 8.86 -5.08
C LEU A 49 -3.92 8.84 -6.13
N TRP A 50 -3.91 7.82 -6.99
CA TRP A 50 -2.84 7.58 -7.98
C TRP A 50 -3.27 7.87 -9.43
N TYR A 51 -4.57 7.99 -9.71
CA TYR A 51 -5.11 8.35 -11.03
C TYR A 51 -5.73 9.76 -11.03
N ALA A 52 -4.95 10.79 -10.65
CA ALA A 52 -5.37 12.18 -10.82
C ALA A 52 -5.76 12.52 -12.29
N GLU A 53 -5.31 11.73 -13.27
CA GLU A 53 -5.52 12.00 -14.71
C GLU A 53 -6.65 11.18 -15.38
N LEU A 54 -7.30 10.21 -14.72
CA LEU A 54 -8.31 9.34 -15.38
C LEU A 54 -9.77 9.58 -14.97
N ARG A 55 -10.09 10.79 -14.47
CA ARG A 55 -11.48 11.29 -14.50
C ARG A 55 -11.78 12.01 -15.82
N CYS A 56 -11.58 11.33 -16.95
CA CYS A 56 -12.27 11.64 -18.19
C CYS A 56 -12.81 10.34 -18.77
N GLY A 57 -14.12 10.10 -18.66
CA GLY A 57 -14.81 9.11 -19.49
C GLY A 57 -15.41 7.88 -18.81
N ARG A 58 -15.97 7.97 -17.60
CA ARG A 58 -16.92 6.95 -17.12
C ARG A 58 -18.17 7.55 -16.50
N ASN A 59 -18.90 8.28 -17.35
CA ASN A 59 -20.36 8.39 -17.27
C ASN A 59 -20.91 7.69 -18.53
N ARG A 60 -21.08 6.38 -18.42
CA ARG A 60 -21.96 5.55 -19.25
C ARG A 60 -22.52 4.47 -18.34
#